data_AF-A0A9P6ZUT0-F1
#
_entry.id   AF-A0A9P6ZUT0-F1
#
_cell.length_a   1.000
_cell.length_b   1.000
_cell.length_c   1.000
_cell.angle_alpha   90.00
_cell.angle_beta   90.00
_cell.angle_gamma   90.00
#
_symmetry.space_group_name_H-M   'P 1'
#
loop_
_entity.id
_entity.type
_entity.pdbx_description
1 polymer ?
#
loop_
_entity_poly.entity_id
_entity_poly.type
_entity_poly.pdbx_seq_one_letter_code
_entity_poly.pdbx_strand_id
1 'polypeptide(L)'
;RIAISDWQFNWGPENTWEKQFNDRLRAQQERNSTFCSVDMFFGICDDHVQSGWEILGDLRKITAGYCRNGRVMKDKFFQIYDMLAIVLLEVKFFEVKLDEYAPSIPTSRLSSVRYYE
;
A
#
# COMPACT_ATOMS: atom_id res chain seq x y z
N ARG A 1 12.10 9.54 -9.53
CA ARG A 1 11.62 8.13 -9.55
C ARG A 1 12.00 7.52 -8.22
N ILE A 2 11.02 7.12 -7.42
CA ILE A 2 11.22 6.45 -6.13
C ILE A 2 11.62 5.00 -6.44
N ALA A 3 12.67 4.48 -5.81
CA ALA A 3 12.98 3.06 -5.90
C ALA A 3 11.92 2.27 -5.12
N ILE A 4 11.46 1.12 -5.62
CA ILE A 4 10.42 0.33 -4.92
C ILE A 4 10.87 0.01 -3.49
N SER A 5 12.16 -0.24 -3.26
CA SER A 5 12.74 -0.42 -1.91
C SER A 5 12.47 0.72 -0.94
N ASP A 6 12.38 1.95 -1.44
CA ASP A 6 12.18 3.16 -0.65
C ASP A 6 10.69 3.47 -0.46
N TRP A 7 9.83 2.90 -1.32
CA TRP A 7 8.38 2.98 -1.18
C TRP A 7 7.88 1.99 -0.13
N GLN A 8 8.36 0.75 -0.13
CA GLN A 8 7.85 -0.30 0.76
C GLN A 8 7.95 0.03 2.26
N PHE A 9 6.94 -0.39 3.02
CA PHE A 9 6.97 -0.33 4.48
C PHE A 9 8.02 -1.27 5.11
N ASN A 10 8.51 -2.24 4.34
CA ASN A 10 9.55 -3.19 4.73
C ASN A 10 9.20 -3.97 6.01
N TRP A 11 7.95 -4.44 6.11
CA TRP A 11 7.44 -5.22 7.25
C TRP A 11 7.81 -6.71 7.22
N GLY A 12 8.72 -7.08 6.32
CA GLY A 12 9.10 -8.46 6.09
C GLY A 12 8.09 -9.18 5.18
N PRO A 13 8.02 -10.53 5.26
CA PRO A 13 7.15 -11.33 4.41
C PRO A 13 5.66 -11.04 4.66
N GLU A 14 4.81 -11.31 3.66
CA GLU A 14 3.37 -10.99 3.70
C GLU A 14 2.65 -11.54 4.95
N ASN A 15 3.02 -12.74 5.40
CA ASN A 15 2.44 -13.36 6.59
C ASN A 15 2.69 -12.60 7.90
N THR A 16 3.62 -11.63 7.93
CA THR A 16 3.87 -10.78 9.10
C THR A 16 3.17 -9.43 9.02
N TRP A 17 2.61 -9.05 7.88
CA TRP A 17 2.03 -7.71 7.66
C TRP A 17 0.88 -7.41 8.62
N GLU A 18 -0.04 -8.35 8.81
CA GLU A 18 -1.18 -8.21 9.72
C GLU A 18 -0.73 -7.86 11.15
N LYS A 19 0.26 -8.62 11.64
CA LYS A 19 0.80 -8.40 12.99
C LYS A 19 1.47 -7.03 13.08
N GLN A 20 2.32 -6.68 12.10
CA GLN A 20 3.05 -5.41 12.09
C GLN A 20 2.11 -4.20 12.01
N PHE A 21 1.04 -4.32 11.20
CA PHE A 21 0.00 -3.31 11.12
C PHE A 21 -0.66 -3.08 12.49
N ASN A 22 -1.12 -4.16 13.12
CA ASN A 22 -1.80 -4.09 14.41
C ASN A 22 -0.89 -3.59 15.53
N ASP A 23 0.38 -3.99 15.53
CA ASP A 23 1.38 -3.51 16.50
C ASP A 23 1.60 -2.00 16.34
N ARG A 24 1.68 -1.48 15.11
CA ARG A 24 1.79 -0.04 14.85
C ARG A 24 0.51 0.72 15.20
N LEU A 25 -0.64 0.20 14.83
CA LEU A 25 -1.93 0.81 15.16
C LEU A 25 -2.09 0.93 16.68
N ARG A 26 -1.81 -0.16 17.41
CA ARG A 26 -1.82 -0.16 18.87
C ARG A 26 -0.85 0.85 19.45
N ALA A 27 0.38 0.93 18.92
CA ALA A 27 1.36 1.92 19.38
C ALA A 27 0.86 3.36 19.17
N GLN A 28 0.10 3.66 18.12
CA GLN A 28 -0.48 5.00 17.90
C GLN A 28 -1.66 5.28 18.83
N GLN A 29 -2.47 4.26 19.15
CA GLN A 29 -3.55 4.34 20.13
C GLN A 29 -3.03 4.54 21.56
N GLU A 30 -1.91 3.90 21.91
CA GLU A 30 -1.30 3.98 23.24
C GLU A 30 -0.48 5.27 23.44
N ARG A 31 0.16 5.78 22.37
CA ARG A 31 1.06 6.94 22.48
C ARG A 31 0.36 8.26 22.79
N ASN A 32 -0.89 8.42 22.38
CA ASN A 32 -1.67 9.62 22.67
C ASN A 32 -3.15 9.24 22.64
N SER A 33 -3.89 9.50 23.72
CA SER A 33 -5.34 9.34 23.80
C SER A 33 -6.12 10.29 22.85
N THR A 34 -5.49 10.81 21.81
CA THR A 34 -5.99 11.85 20.91
C THR A 34 -6.16 11.26 19.51
N PHE A 35 -7.39 11.34 19.00
CA PHE A 35 -7.85 10.88 17.67
C PHE A 35 -6.90 11.23 16.49
N CYS A 36 -6.10 12.29 16.64
CA CYS A 36 -5.17 12.80 15.64
C CYS A 36 -4.01 11.84 15.29
N SER A 37 -3.49 11.02 16.22
CA SER A 37 -2.37 10.11 15.91
C SER A 37 -2.78 8.95 15.02
N VAL A 38 -3.98 8.42 15.26
CA VAL A 38 -4.57 7.33 14.49
C VAL A 38 -4.91 7.81 13.09
N ASP A 39 -5.56 8.97 12.95
CA ASP A 39 -5.83 9.58 11.64
C ASP A 39 -4.54 9.89 10.86
N MET A 40 -3.47 10.35 11.52
CA MET A 40 -2.19 10.56 10.86
C MET A 40 -1.59 9.25 10.32
N PHE A 41 -1.65 8.16 11.08
CA PHE A 41 -1.17 6.86 10.63
C PHE A 41 -1.96 6.34 9.44
N PHE A 42 -3.29 6.46 9.46
CA PHE A 42 -4.12 6.09 8.33
C PHE A 42 -3.91 7.00 7.12
N GLY A 43 -3.65 8.29 7.32
CA GLY A 43 -3.24 9.20 6.25
C GLY A 43 -1.95 8.76 5.56
N ILE A 44 -0.94 8.34 6.33
CA ILE A 44 0.30 7.77 5.78
C ILE A 44 0.01 6.49 4.98
N CYS A 45 -0.88 5.63 5.47
CA CYS A 45 -1.27 4.42 4.74
C CYS A 45 -1.99 4.74 3.42
N ASP A 46 -2.83 5.77 3.41
CA ASP A 46 -3.56 6.22 2.22
C ASP A 46 -2.61 6.81 1.17
N ASP A 47 -1.69 7.69 1.58
CA ASP A 47 -0.64 8.24 0.72
C ASP A 47 0.25 7.13 0.12
N HIS A 48 0.54 6.09 0.91
CA HIS A 48 1.30 4.92 0.47
C HIS A 48 0.56 4.13 -0.61
N VAL A 49 -0.74 3.90 -0.44
CA VAL A 49 -1.62 3.25 -1.42
C VAL A 49 -1.66 4.06 -2.72
N GLN A 50 -1.85 5.38 -2.62
CA GLN A 50 -1.91 6.27 -3.79
C GLN A 50 -0.59 6.23 -4.57
N SER A 51 0.54 6.35 -3.86
CA SER A 51 1.87 6.23 -4.46
C SER A 51 2.09 4.85 -5.10
N GLY A 52 1.59 3.78 -4.49
CA GLY A 52 1.65 2.42 -5.04
C GLY A 52 0.87 2.28 -6.36
N TRP A 53 -0.31 2.88 -6.46
CA TRP A 53 -1.08 2.92 -7.71
C TRP A 53 -0.38 3.68 -8.83
N GLU A 54 0.31 4.77 -8.50
CA GLU A 54 1.14 5.50 -9.47
C GLU A 54 2.27 4.62 -10.00
N ILE A 55 2.96 3.89 -9.11
CA ILE A 55 4.02 2.93 -9.47
C ILE A 55 3.46 1.83 -10.37
N LEU A 56 2.31 1.24 -10.04
CA LEU A 56 1.65 0.23 -10.87
C LEU A 56 1.29 0.77 -12.26
N GLY A 57 0.81 2.03 -12.32
CA GLY A 57 0.54 2.73 -13.57
C GLY A 57 1.78 2.87 -14.46
N ASP A 58 2.92 3.20 -13.86
CA ASP A 58 4.19 3.33 -14.56
C ASP A 58 4.76 1.97 -15.02
N LEU A 59 4.69 0.94 -14.17
CA LEU A 59 5.07 -0.43 -14.53
C LEU A 59 4.22 -0.96 -15.69
N ARG A 60 2.93 -0.65 -15.73
CA ARG A 60 2.03 -1.00 -16.83
C ARG A 60 2.46 -0.35 -18.16
N LYS A 61 2.80 0.94 -18.14
CA LYS A 61 3.30 1.67 -19.33
C LYS A 61 4.61 1.07 -19.84
N ILE A 62 5.54 0.75 -18.93
CA ILE A 62 6.82 0.13 -19.26
C ILE A 62 6.59 -1.24 -19.92
N THR A 63 5.75 -2.08 -19.32
CA THR A 63 5.41 -3.41 -19.85
C THR A 63 4.83 -3.32 -21.26
N ALA A 64 3.86 -2.41 -21.47
CA ALA A 64 3.26 -2.19 -22.79
C ALA A 64 4.30 -1.77 -23.85
N GLY A 65 5.26 -0.92 -23.47
CA GLY A 65 6.36 -0.52 -24.35
C GLY A 65 7.27 -1.68 -24.75
N TYR A 66 7.59 -2.58 -23.82
CA TYR A 66 8.40 -3.77 -24.11
C TYR A 66 7.67 -4.78 -25.01
N CYS A 67 6.39 -5.05 -24.74
CA CYS A 67 5.58 -5.94 -25.58
C CYS A 67 5.46 -5.43 -27.01
N ARG A 68 5.27 -4.11 -27.21
CA ARG A 68 5.13 -3.51 -28.54
C ARG A 68 6.39 -3.61 -29.39
N ASN A 69 7.56 -3.55 -28.77
CA ASN A 69 8.84 -3.53 -29.47
C ASN A 69 9.40 -4.92 -29.80
N GLY A 70 8.72 -6.00 -29.39
CA GLY A 70 9.16 -7.39 -29.66
C GLY A 70 10.49 -7.78 -28.99
N ARG A 71 11.04 -6.92 -28.12
CA ARG A 71 12.34 -7.10 -27.45
C ARG A 71 12.18 -7.49 -25.98
N VAL A 72 11.24 -8.38 -25.68
CA VAL A 72 11.06 -8.86 -24.31
C VAL A 72 12.17 -9.87 -24.02
N MET A 73 13.27 -9.40 -23.44
CA MET A 73 14.21 -10.30 -22.77
C MET A 73 13.48 -10.88 -21.55
N LYS A 74 13.37 -12.21 -21.52
CA LYS A 74 12.66 -13.00 -20.51
C LYS A 74 12.96 -12.53 -19.07
N ASP A 75 14.21 -12.20 -18.79
CA ASP A 75 14.66 -11.74 -17.47
C ASP A 75 14.05 -10.38 -17.07
N LYS A 76 13.94 -9.43 -18.02
CA LYS A 76 13.32 -8.12 -17.75
C LYS A 76 11.82 -8.25 -17.51
N PHE A 77 11.17 -9.19 -18.21
CA PHE A 77 9.75 -9.46 -17.99
C PHE A 77 9.50 -10.00 -16.59
N PHE A 78 10.28 -10.99 -16.14
CA PHE A 78 10.16 -11.51 -14.78
C PHE A 78 10.44 -10.45 -13.73
N GLN A 79 11.48 -9.63 -13.90
CA GLN A 79 11.75 -8.53 -12.96
C GLN A 79 10.57 -7.56 -12.85
N ILE A 80 9.96 -7.17 -13.98
CA ILE A 80 8.79 -6.28 -13.95
C ILE A 80 7.59 -6.98 -13.32
N TYR A 81 7.39 -8.27 -13.59
CA TYR A 81 6.32 -9.06 -12.98
C TYR A 81 6.49 -9.18 -11.47
N ASP A 82 7.70 -9.46 -10.98
CA ASP A 82 8.00 -9.53 -9.54
C ASP A 82 7.75 -8.18 -8.87
N MET A 83 8.17 -7.07 -9.50
CA MET A 83 7.87 -5.71 -9.03
C MET A 83 6.37 -5.43 -8.98
N LEU A 84 5.62 -5.81 -10.02
CA LEU A 84 4.17 -5.68 -10.06
C LEU A 84 3.50 -6.47 -8.93
N ALA A 85 3.93 -7.72 -8.71
CA ALA A 85 3.38 -8.57 -7.67
C ALA A 85 3.62 -7.98 -6.27
N ILE A 86 4.86 -7.54 -5.99
CA ILE A 86 5.23 -6.93 -4.70
C ILE A 86 4.39 -5.68 -4.43
N VAL A 87 4.34 -4.75 -5.40
CA VAL A 87 3.60 -3.49 -5.23
C VAL A 87 2.10 -3.76 -5.10
N LEU A 88 1.53 -4.65 -5.92
CA LEU A 88 0.10 -4.95 -5.90
C LEU A 88 -0.34 -5.59 -4.58
N LEU A 89 0.43 -6.56 -4.06
CA LEU A 89 0.10 -7.22 -2.79
C LEU A 89 0.10 -6.21 -1.64
N GLU A 90 1.13 -5.37 -1.55
CA GLU A 90 1.25 -4.39 -0.46
C GLU A 90 0.16 -3.30 -0.57
N VAL A 91 -0.12 -2.78 -1.77
CA VAL A 91 -1.24 -1.86 -2.01
C VAL A 91 -2.56 -2.48 -1.57
N LYS A 92 -2.84 -3.73 -1.97
CA LYS A 92 -4.10 -4.40 -1.65
C LYS A 92 -4.24 -4.67 -0.15
N PHE A 93 -3.16 -5.02 0.52
CA PHE A 93 -3.16 -5.15 1.97
C PHE A 93 -3.60 -3.84 2.65
N PHE A 94 -2.98 -2.71 2.30
CA PHE A 94 -3.33 -1.42 2.90
C PHE A 94 -4.72 -0.92 2.52
N GLU A 95 -5.18 -1.15 1.28
CA GLU A 95 -6.56 -0.82 0.88
C GLU A 95 -7.60 -1.54 1.74
N VAL A 96 -7.40 -2.84 1.97
CA VAL A 96 -8.30 -3.63 2.82
C VAL A 96 -8.27 -3.11 4.26
N LYS A 97 -7.10 -2.76 4.79
CA LYS A 97 -6.99 -2.21 6.15
C LYS A 97 -7.62 -0.84 6.30
N LEU A 98 -7.47 0.04 5.31
CA LEU A 98 -8.11 1.34 5.30
C LEU A 98 -9.64 1.21 5.25
N ASP A 99 -10.16 0.25 4.49
CA ASP A 99 -11.61 -0.02 4.43
C ASP A 99 -12.15 -0.61 5.75
N GLU A 100 -11.39 -1.51 6.40
CA GLU A 100 -11.76 -2.12 7.69
C GLU A 100 -11.91 -1.08 8.81
N TYR A 101 -11.03 -0.08 8.84
CA TYR A 101 -10.90 0.87 9.95
C TYR A 101 -11.35 2.31 9.64
N ALA A 102 -11.57 2.66 8.38
CA ALA A 102 -12.27 3.88 7.97
C ALA A 102 -13.47 3.55 7.06
N PRO A 103 -14.39 2.65 7.50
CA PRO A 103 -15.57 2.29 6.73
C PRO A 103 -16.52 3.49 6.56
N SER A 104 -17.24 3.48 5.45
CA SER A 104 -18.37 4.39 5.19
C SER A 104 -19.52 4.22 6.18
N ILE A 105 -19.63 3.04 6.82
CA ILE A 105 -20.64 2.73 7.82
C ILE A 105 -20.01 2.72 9.23
N PRO A 106 -20.55 3.45 10.23
CA PRO A 106 -19.80 3.80 11.44
C PRO A 106 -19.41 2.67 12.40
N THR A 107 -19.96 1.46 12.25
CA THR A 107 -19.90 0.42 13.29
C THR A 107 -18.49 -0.07 13.64
N SER A 108 -17.50 0.11 12.77
CA SER A 108 -16.08 -0.21 13.04
C SER A 108 -15.13 0.96 12.76
N ARG A 109 -15.64 2.19 12.68
CA ARG A 109 -14.84 3.36 12.30
C ARG A 109 -13.87 3.78 13.40
N LEU A 110 -12.57 3.59 13.14
CA LEU A 110 -11.46 4.08 13.95
C LEU A 110 -10.83 5.35 13.40
N SER A 111 -11.06 5.67 12.12
CA SER A 111 -10.46 6.83 11.46
C SER A 111 -11.43 7.55 10.53
N SER A 112 -11.18 8.85 10.34
CA SER A 112 -11.95 9.71 9.45
C SER A 112 -11.31 9.95 8.07
N VAL A 113 -10.16 9.32 7.77
CA VAL A 113 -9.34 9.61 6.58
C VAL A 113 -10.06 9.36 5.26
N ARG A 114 -10.95 8.36 5.19
CA ARG A 114 -11.78 8.10 4.00
C ARG A 114 -13.24 8.44 4.31
N TYR A 115 -13.79 9.37 3.56
CA TYR A 115 -15.23 9.66 3.51
C TYR A 115 -15.75 9.22 2.14
N TYR A 116 -16.57 8.18 2.12
CA TYR A 116 -17.40 7.84 0.97
C TYR A 116 -18.81 8.30 1.33
N GLU A 117 -19.30 9.34 0.64
CA GLU A 117 -20.69 9.81 0.73
C GLU A 117 -21.67 8.80 0.11
#